data_AF-A0A3M0P5R1-F1
#
_entry.id   AF-A0A3M0P5R1-F1
#
_cell.length_a   1.000
_cell.length_b   1.000
_cell.length_c   1.000
_cell.angle_alpha   90.00
_cell.angle_beta   90.00
_cell.angle_gamma   90.00
#
_symmetry.space_group_name_H-M   'P 1'
#
loop_
_entity.id
_entity.type
_entity.pdbx_description
1 polymer ?
#
loop_
_entity_poly.entity_id
_entity_poly.type
_entity_poly.pdbx_seq_one_letter_code
_entity_poly.pdbx_strand_id
1 'polypeptide(L)'
;MKGTYFKANFNIARKSKKNILLMSTLVLFMVLFVLVVEAQNLGDNYRQWRSYYDSLEVNISYFDSSLLRKQEYKETYDNLNAQEGCIFSLQNGEVLSDPQTYLDGSITLFQTMLDGYHNNYLGASTLNVPPKYQLHQKLVTYKYLYRHHIPAVMNSKASATYLIYILNFVAIFIFFYILLISNDVWMVKLDHDTVLRNIPYRVEDEVKGKTMINLALALGPLLIGLVGAYLFAGLRNGFRSLNYPNVFYFNKIIAIPVWLDCLLFLFYAAILVVFVTSLTLLLNQLTKNVYLTTFIGIALYVLTYLPAKMLKFIAWLPSAYLNVNDVLNGTVASKTGFAGLNLVTSGCILLVWSFILIIWFRHLVNKGGIAR
;
A
#
# COMPACT_ATOMS: atom_id res chain seq x y z
N MET A 1 5.16 -33.56 4.28
CA MET A 1 3.75 -33.60 3.82
C MET A 1 3.54 -34.61 2.69
N LYS A 2 2.63 -35.61 2.87
CA LYS A 2 2.21 -36.51 1.77
C LYS A 2 1.42 -35.71 0.72
N GLY A 3 1.80 -35.76 -0.55
CA GLY A 3 1.21 -34.94 -1.63
C GLY A 3 -0.30 -35.15 -1.83
N THR A 4 -0.83 -36.32 -1.48
CA THR A 4 -2.25 -36.65 -1.53
C THR A 4 -3.10 -35.84 -0.55
N TYR A 5 -2.60 -35.56 0.66
CA TYR A 5 -3.29 -34.75 1.67
C TYR A 5 -3.39 -33.28 1.24
N PHE A 6 -2.29 -32.73 0.73
CA PHE A 6 -2.29 -31.37 0.18
C PHE A 6 -3.27 -31.23 -0.97
N LYS A 7 -3.24 -32.17 -1.93
CA LYS A 7 -4.14 -32.16 -3.09
C LYS A 7 -5.61 -32.22 -2.67
N ALA A 8 -5.96 -33.04 -1.68
CA ALA A 8 -7.32 -33.14 -1.17
C ALA A 8 -7.77 -31.83 -0.50
N ASN A 9 -7.00 -31.30 0.44
CA ASN A 9 -7.34 -30.05 1.14
C ASN A 9 -7.35 -28.83 0.21
N PHE A 10 -6.42 -28.77 -0.75
CA PHE A 10 -6.39 -27.71 -1.75
C PHE A 10 -7.62 -27.77 -2.66
N ASN A 11 -8.05 -28.97 -3.07
CA ASN A 11 -9.28 -29.13 -3.86
C ASN A 11 -10.53 -28.72 -3.07
N ILE A 12 -10.61 -29.06 -1.79
CA ILE A 12 -11.71 -28.62 -0.91
C ILE A 12 -11.70 -27.09 -0.80
N ALA A 13 -10.54 -26.49 -0.51
CA ALA A 13 -10.42 -25.05 -0.36
C ALA A 13 -10.69 -24.28 -1.66
N ARG A 14 -10.26 -24.80 -2.82
CA ARG A 14 -10.52 -24.22 -4.14
C ARG A 14 -12.00 -24.31 -4.54
N LYS A 15 -12.70 -25.39 -4.16
CA LYS A 15 -14.13 -25.57 -4.46
C LYS A 15 -15.06 -24.84 -3.48
N SER A 16 -14.52 -24.27 -2.41
CA SER A 16 -15.31 -23.48 -1.45
C SER A 16 -15.94 -22.27 -2.16
N LYS A 17 -17.27 -22.16 -2.08
CA LYS A 17 -18.02 -21.03 -2.67
C LYS A 17 -17.52 -19.68 -2.15
N LYS A 18 -17.14 -19.61 -0.86
CA LYS A 18 -16.54 -18.43 -0.23
C LYS A 18 -15.26 -18.03 -0.95
N ASN A 19 -14.33 -18.97 -1.12
CA ASN A 19 -13.03 -18.68 -1.72
C ASN A 19 -13.17 -18.35 -3.20
N ILE A 20 -14.01 -19.07 -3.95
CA ILE A 20 -14.29 -18.74 -5.36
C ILE A 20 -14.84 -17.32 -5.48
N LEU A 21 -15.82 -16.95 -4.65
CA LEU A 21 -16.37 -15.59 -4.63
C LEU A 21 -15.28 -14.55 -4.35
N LEU A 22 -14.50 -14.72 -3.28
CA LEU A 22 -13.43 -13.79 -2.91
C LEU A 22 -12.37 -13.64 -4.01
N MET A 23 -11.89 -14.76 -4.57
CA MET A 23 -10.91 -14.74 -5.66
C MET A 23 -11.46 -14.05 -6.91
N SER A 24 -12.71 -14.35 -7.28
CA SER A 24 -13.34 -13.78 -8.48
C SER A 24 -13.61 -12.29 -8.31
N THR A 25 -14.10 -11.88 -7.14
CA THR A 25 -14.32 -10.47 -6.79
C THR A 25 -13.01 -9.69 -6.78
N LEU A 26 -11.92 -10.24 -6.24
CA LEU A 26 -10.62 -9.56 -6.26
C LEU A 26 -10.12 -9.32 -7.69
N VAL A 27 -10.13 -10.37 -8.53
CA VAL A 27 -9.70 -10.26 -9.93
C VAL A 27 -10.58 -9.27 -10.69
N LEU A 28 -11.91 -9.41 -10.58
CA LEU A 28 -12.86 -8.56 -11.28
C LEU A 28 -12.76 -7.10 -10.81
N PHE A 29 -12.60 -6.87 -9.51
CA PHE A 29 -12.34 -5.55 -8.96
C PHE A 29 -11.07 -4.96 -9.54
N MET A 30 -9.94 -5.69 -9.51
CA MET A 30 -8.66 -5.21 -10.05
C MET A 30 -8.72 -4.89 -11.54
N VAL A 31 -9.49 -5.64 -12.33
CA VAL A 31 -9.62 -5.39 -13.79
C VAL A 31 -10.58 -4.24 -14.07
N LEU A 32 -11.73 -4.19 -13.41
CA LEU A 32 -12.77 -3.19 -13.67
C LEU A 32 -12.51 -1.85 -12.98
N PHE A 33 -11.57 -1.76 -12.04
CA PHE A 33 -11.25 -0.52 -11.35
C PHE A 33 -10.81 0.61 -12.31
N VAL A 34 -10.38 0.28 -13.54
CA VAL A 34 -10.05 1.28 -14.56
C VAL A 34 -11.27 2.16 -14.89
N LEU A 35 -12.49 1.59 -14.84
CA LEU A 35 -13.73 2.33 -15.04
C LEU A 35 -13.94 3.38 -13.95
N VAL A 36 -13.54 3.07 -12.72
CA VAL A 36 -13.60 4.00 -11.59
C VAL A 36 -12.56 5.10 -11.77
N VAL A 37 -11.32 4.75 -12.13
CA VAL A 37 -10.25 5.72 -12.41
C VAL A 37 -10.66 6.69 -13.52
N GLU A 38 -11.32 6.17 -14.56
CA GLU A 38 -11.82 6.99 -15.67
C GLU A 38 -12.98 7.90 -15.27
N ALA A 39 -13.98 7.37 -14.56
CA ALA A 39 -15.16 8.13 -14.16
C ALA A 39 -14.83 9.25 -13.16
N GLN A 40 -13.92 8.97 -12.22
CA GLN A 40 -13.51 9.90 -11.17
C GLN A 40 -12.32 10.79 -11.58
N ASN A 41 -11.72 10.56 -12.75
CA ASN A 41 -10.45 11.17 -13.18
C ASN A 41 -9.38 11.14 -12.08
N LEU A 42 -9.26 9.99 -11.39
CA LEU A 42 -8.27 9.80 -10.34
C LEU A 42 -6.88 9.95 -10.92
N GLY A 43 -6.04 10.81 -10.33
CA GLY A 43 -4.68 11.03 -10.84
C GLY A 43 -4.57 12.04 -11.98
N ASP A 44 -5.62 12.81 -12.23
CA ASP A 44 -5.56 14.00 -13.08
C ASP A 44 -4.69 15.08 -12.41
N ASN A 45 -3.41 15.12 -12.80
CA ASN A 45 -2.45 16.09 -12.28
C ASN A 45 -2.89 17.52 -12.61
N TYR A 46 -3.64 17.75 -13.71
CA TYR A 46 -4.10 19.08 -14.10
C TYR A 46 -5.07 19.66 -13.07
N ARG A 47 -6.07 18.88 -12.64
CA ARG A 47 -7.01 19.31 -11.59
C ARG A 47 -6.30 19.59 -10.27
N GLN A 48 -5.31 18.79 -9.90
CA GLN A 48 -4.53 19.01 -8.68
C GLN A 48 -3.74 20.31 -8.73
N TRP A 49 -3.09 20.59 -9.86
CA TRP A 49 -2.32 21.82 -10.04
C TRP A 49 -3.20 23.06 -10.06
N ARG A 50 -4.35 22.99 -10.73
CA ARG A 50 -5.28 24.13 -10.78
C ARG A 50 -5.80 24.49 -9.40
N SER A 51 -6.22 23.49 -8.62
CA SER A 51 -6.65 23.73 -7.23
C SER A 51 -5.52 24.30 -6.36
N TYR A 52 -4.27 23.90 -6.60
CA TYR A 52 -3.13 24.46 -5.89
C TYR A 52 -2.86 25.91 -6.31
N TYR A 53 -2.85 26.18 -7.61
CA TYR A 53 -2.68 27.51 -8.19
C TYR A 53 -3.74 28.49 -7.66
N ASP A 54 -5.02 28.11 -7.66
CA ASP A 54 -6.10 28.94 -7.11
C ASP A 54 -5.84 29.27 -5.62
N SER A 55 -5.34 28.30 -4.84
CA SER A 55 -4.98 28.54 -3.43
C SER A 55 -3.76 29.46 -3.30
N LEU A 56 -2.80 29.37 -4.22
CA LEU A 56 -1.59 30.17 -4.23
C LEU A 56 -1.92 31.64 -4.53
N GLU A 57 -2.71 31.91 -5.57
CA GLU A 57 -3.14 33.25 -5.98
C GLU A 57 -3.86 33.98 -4.84
N VAL A 58 -4.80 33.29 -4.17
CA VAL A 58 -5.51 33.83 -3.00
C VAL A 58 -4.55 34.17 -1.87
N ASN A 59 -3.55 33.33 -1.59
CA ASN A 59 -2.60 33.59 -0.51
C ASN A 59 -1.61 34.71 -0.84
N ILE A 60 -1.16 34.84 -2.09
CA ILE A 60 -0.35 35.97 -2.55
C ILE A 60 -1.11 37.29 -2.32
N SER A 61 -2.41 37.31 -2.58
CA SER A 61 -3.25 38.51 -2.41
C SER A 61 -3.40 38.99 -0.97
N TYR A 62 -3.11 38.14 0.02
CA TYR A 62 -3.16 38.51 1.44
C TYR A 62 -1.94 39.31 1.92
N PHE A 63 -0.85 39.34 1.16
CA PHE A 63 0.35 40.10 1.53
C PHE A 63 0.22 41.56 1.09
N ASP A 64 0.04 42.45 2.06
CA ASP A 64 0.04 43.89 1.83
C ASP A 64 1.42 44.52 2.08
N SER A 65 1.56 45.80 1.72
CA SER A 65 2.81 46.55 1.91
C SER A 65 3.24 46.70 3.37
N SER A 66 2.36 46.44 4.34
CA SER A 66 2.65 46.50 5.77
C SER A 66 3.27 45.19 6.27
N LEU A 67 2.74 44.05 5.83
CA LEU A 67 3.26 42.71 6.11
C LEU A 67 4.64 42.51 5.48
N LEU A 68 4.82 42.99 4.24
CA LEU A 68 6.08 42.89 3.50
C LEU A 68 7.25 43.69 4.09
N ARG A 69 7.01 44.54 5.11
CA ARG A 69 8.10 45.19 5.87
C ARG A 69 8.85 44.20 6.76
N LYS A 70 8.20 43.10 7.15
CA LYS A 70 8.83 42.04 7.94
C LYS A 70 9.51 41.05 6.99
N GLN A 71 10.80 40.83 7.22
CA GLN A 71 11.62 39.95 6.38
C GLN A 71 11.02 38.54 6.22
N GLU A 72 10.51 37.94 7.29
CA GLU A 72 9.91 36.59 7.27
C GLU A 72 8.70 36.49 6.34
N TYR A 73 7.84 37.51 6.32
CA TYR A 73 6.65 37.55 5.45
C TYR A 73 7.04 37.85 4.00
N LYS A 74 8.06 38.68 3.79
CA LYS A 74 8.63 38.92 2.47
C LYS A 74 9.22 37.65 1.88
N GLU A 75 9.92 36.84 2.67
CA GLU A 75 10.44 35.54 2.24
C GLU A 75 9.33 34.56 1.84
N THR A 76 8.21 34.50 2.59
CA THR A 76 7.05 33.70 2.16
C THR A 76 6.52 34.22 0.83
N TYR A 77 6.30 35.53 0.71
CA TYR A 77 5.76 36.16 -0.49
C TYR A 77 6.62 35.89 -1.73
N ASP A 78 7.94 36.10 -1.62
CA ASP A 78 8.90 35.84 -2.69
C ASP A 78 8.90 34.36 -3.10
N ASN A 79 8.78 33.44 -2.12
CA ASN A 79 8.65 32.02 -2.39
C ASN A 79 7.35 31.68 -3.13
N LEU A 80 6.21 32.26 -2.73
CA LEU A 80 4.92 32.04 -3.41
C LEU A 80 4.94 32.54 -4.85
N ASN A 81 5.48 33.73 -5.09
CA ASN A 81 5.66 34.26 -6.45
C ASN A 81 6.59 33.37 -7.30
N ALA A 82 7.66 32.84 -6.71
CA ALA A 82 8.54 31.90 -7.40
C ALA A 82 7.81 30.60 -7.78
N GLN A 83 6.93 30.10 -6.90
CA GLN A 83 6.08 28.95 -7.21
C GLN A 83 5.09 29.26 -8.33
N GLU A 84 4.47 30.44 -8.34
CA GLU A 84 3.60 30.92 -9.42
C GLU A 84 4.33 30.88 -10.78
N GLY A 85 5.54 31.44 -10.81
CA GLY A 85 6.42 31.41 -11.99
C GLY A 85 6.72 29.99 -12.48
N CYS A 86 6.97 29.05 -11.56
CA CYS A 86 7.17 27.64 -11.90
C CYS A 86 5.91 27.00 -12.50
N ILE A 87 4.72 27.36 -12.01
CA ILE A 87 3.45 26.86 -12.55
C ILE A 87 3.24 27.35 -13.99
N PHE A 88 3.60 28.60 -14.32
CA PHE A 88 3.58 29.05 -15.72
C PHE A 88 4.53 28.24 -16.61
N SER A 89 5.73 27.90 -16.11
CA SER A 89 6.66 27.03 -16.83
C SER A 89 6.08 25.62 -17.08
N LEU A 90 5.33 25.08 -16.11
CA LEU A 90 4.62 23.80 -16.27
C LEU A 90 3.54 23.87 -17.34
N GLN A 91 2.71 24.90 -17.30
CA GLN A 91 1.64 25.12 -18.27
C GLN A 91 2.20 25.28 -19.68
N ASN A 92 3.30 26.02 -19.83
CA ASN A 92 3.97 26.17 -21.12
C ASN A 92 4.54 24.84 -21.63
N GLY A 93 5.20 24.06 -20.77
CA GLY A 93 5.69 22.72 -21.14
C GLY A 93 4.57 21.76 -21.57
N GLU A 94 3.40 21.87 -20.94
CA GLU A 94 2.20 21.11 -21.33
C GLU A 94 1.65 21.55 -22.69
N VAL A 95 1.43 22.85 -22.90
CA VAL A 95 0.89 23.41 -24.15
C VAL A 95 1.82 23.15 -25.33
N LEU A 96 3.13 23.30 -25.12
CA LEU A 96 4.14 23.07 -26.15
C LEU A 96 4.46 21.60 -26.37
N SER A 97 3.84 20.70 -25.59
CA SER A 97 4.13 19.26 -25.62
C SER A 97 5.62 18.95 -25.47
N ASP A 98 6.32 19.70 -24.61
CA ASP A 98 7.73 19.48 -24.24
C ASP A 98 7.79 18.81 -22.86
N PRO A 99 7.98 17.48 -22.81
CA PRO A 99 8.02 16.76 -21.54
C PRO A 99 9.21 17.16 -20.67
N GLN A 100 10.31 17.64 -21.24
CA GLN A 100 11.50 17.99 -20.46
C GLN A 100 11.30 19.33 -19.74
N THR A 101 10.76 20.34 -20.42
CA THR A 101 10.37 21.60 -19.76
C THR A 101 9.33 21.37 -18.67
N TYR A 102 8.37 20.47 -18.91
CA TYR A 102 7.40 20.09 -17.87
C TYR A 102 8.07 19.43 -16.66
N LEU A 103 8.98 18.47 -16.89
CA LEU A 103 9.67 17.76 -15.81
C LEU A 103 10.57 18.71 -15.02
N ASP A 104 11.29 19.60 -15.69
CA ASP A 104 12.18 20.58 -15.06
C ASP A 104 11.39 21.63 -14.24
N GLY A 105 10.31 22.17 -14.81
CA GLY A 105 9.37 23.02 -14.08
C GLY A 105 8.76 22.31 -12.86
N SER A 106 8.46 21.01 -12.97
CA SER A 106 7.92 20.21 -11.87
C SER A 106 8.95 20.08 -10.74
N ILE A 107 10.18 19.73 -11.09
CA ILE A 107 11.27 19.56 -10.12
C ILE A 107 11.51 20.88 -9.39
N THR A 108 11.61 21.98 -10.13
CA THR A 108 11.83 23.32 -9.57
C THR A 108 10.69 23.72 -8.65
N LEU A 109 9.43 23.52 -9.05
CA LEU A 109 8.28 23.82 -8.21
C LEU A 109 8.30 23.07 -6.87
N PHE A 110 8.55 21.75 -6.89
CA PHE A 110 8.61 20.97 -5.66
C PHE A 110 9.81 21.34 -4.78
N GLN A 111 10.92 21.81 -5.36
CA GLN A 111 12.05 22.36 -4.59
C GLN A 111 11.65 23.67 -3.93
N THR A 112 11.06 24.60 -4.67
CA THR A 112 10.57 25.88 -4.14
C THR A 112 9.53 25.67 -3.05
N MET A 113 8.64 24.67 -3.18
CA MET A 113 7.71 24.29 -2.12
C MET A 113 8.41 23.78 -0.85
N LEU A 114 9.48 23.00 -1.00
CA LEU A 114 10.27 22.54 0.15
C LEU A 114 10.99 23.70 0.85
N ASP A 115 11.45 24.70 0.08
CA ASP A 115 12.09 25.89 0.62
C ASP A 115 11.10 26.77 1.39
N GLY A 116 9.85 26.86 0.96
CA GLY A 116 8.77 27.59 1.66
C GLY A 116 8.47 27.03 3.05
N TYR A 117 8.81 25.77 3.31
CA TYR A 117 8.73 25.20 4.65
C TYR A 117 9.83 25.68 5.62
N HIS A 118 10.82 26.47 5.18
CA HIS A 118 11.82 27.06 6.07
C HIS A 118 11.16 27.97 7.12
N ASN A 119 10.17 28.76 6.70
CA ASN A 119 9.39 29.64 7.56
C ASN A 119 7.96 29.11 7.83
N ASN A 120 7.69 27.86 7.48
CA ASN A 120 6.37 27.21 7.57
C ASN A 120 5.23 28.01 6.89
N TYR A 121 5.51 28.70 5.78
CA TYR A 121 4.53 29.49 5.05
C TYR A 121 3.83 30.56 5.90
N LEU A 122 4.61 31.25 6.74
CA LEU A 122 4.12 32.36 7.57
C LEU A 122 3.35 33.39 6.73
N GLY A 123 2.11 33.67 7.12
CA GLY A 123 1.20 34.58 6.40
C GLY A 123 0.29 33.93 5.36
N ALA A 124 0.52 32.66 5.01
CA ALA A 124 -0.27 31.92 4.01
C ALA A 124 -1.11 30.79 4.66
N SER A 125 -2.03 31.16 5.55
CA SER A 125 -2.75 30.21 6.42
C SER A 125 -3.76 29.31 5.71
N THR A 126 -4.24 29.71 4.53
CA THR A 126 -5.20 28.92 3.73
C THR A 126 -4.54 28.15 2.60
N LEU A 127 -3.21 28.22 2.50
CA LEU A 127 -2.45 27.58 1.43
C LEU A 127 -2.49 26.06 1.57
N ASN A 128 -2.90 25.38 0.51
CA ASN A 128 -3.03 23.92 0.49
C ASN A 128 -1.69 23.25 0.11
N VAL A 129 -0.67 23.38 0.96
CA VAL A 129 0.65 22.79 0.69
C VAL A 129 0.68 21.31 1.08
N PRO A 130 1.09 20.41 0.17
CA PRO A 130 1.32 19.01 0.52
C PRO A 130 2.42 18.86 1.58
N PRO A 131 2.27 17.96 2.57
CA PRO A 131 3.30 17.71 3.57
C PRO A 131 4.70 17.44 2.98
N LYS A 132 5.77 17.90 3.65
CA LYS A 132 7.19 17.70 3.25
C LYS A 132 7.49 16.30 2.71
N TYR A 133 6.97 15.28 3.37
CA TYR A 133 7.15 13.88 2.99
C TYR A 133 6.62 13.59 1.57
N GLN A 134 5.42 14.06 1.26
CA GLN A 134 4.80 13.89 -0.07
C GLN A 134 5.55 14.69 -1.15
N LEU A 135 6.07 15.88 -0.80
CA LEU A 135 6.90 16.66 -1.73
C LEU A 135 8.18 15.92 -2.11
N HIS A 136 8.87 15.32 -1.13
CA HIS A 136 10.05 14.49 -1.40
C HIS A 136 9.71 13.28 -2.28
N GLN A 137 8.56 12.62 -2.05
CA GLN A 137 8.09 11.53 -2.90
C GLN A 137 7.87 11.97 -4.35
N LYS A 138 7.15 13.08 -4.57
CA LYS A 138 6.93 13.63 -5.92
C LYS A 138 8.26 14.00 -6.59
N LEU A 139 9.15 14.70 -5.88
CA LEU A 139 10.43 15.16 -6.41
C LEU A 139 11.32 13.99 -6.87
N VAL A 140 11.39 12.90 -6.10
CA VAL A 140 12.14 11.71 -6.49
C VAL A 140 11.58 11.05 -7.76
N THR A 141 10.25 10.98 -7.90
CA THR A 141 9.58 10.48 -9.10
C THR A 141 9.91 11.34 -10.33
N TYR A 142 9.80 12.66 -10.23
CA TYR A 142 10.10 13.56 -11.35
C TYR A 142 11.58 13.55 -11.74
N LYS A 143 12.51 13.52 -10.75
CA LYS A 143 13.94 13.37 -11.04
C LYS A 143 14.27 12.04 -11.73
N TYR A 144 13.54 10.97 -11.42
CA TYR A 144 13.69 9.70 -12.11
C TYR A 144 13.22 9.79 -13.57
N LEU A 145 12.03 10.35 -13.81
CA LEU A 145 11.49 10.57 -15.17
C LEU A 145 12.47 11.38 -16.02
N TYR A 146 12.99 12.48 -15.46
CA TYR A 146 13.95 13.36 -16.12
C TYR A 146 15.23 12.61 -16.52
N ARG A 147 15.89 11.94 -15.56
CA ARG A 147 17.15 11.22 -15.80
C ARG A 147 17.01 10.08 -16.81
N HIS A 148 15.90 9.35 -16.75
CA HIS A 148 15.66 8.20 -17.62
C HIS A 148 14.95 8.55 -18.92
N HIS A 149 14.72 9.84 -19.20
CA HIS A 149 14.04 10.32 -20.40
C HIS A 149 12.68 9.62 -20.64
N ILE A 150 11.96 9.34 -19.56
CA ILE A 150 10.64 8.71 -19.61
C ILE A 150 9.61 9.84 -19.72
N PRO A 151 8.73 9.83 -20.74
CA PRO A 151 7.75 10.89 -20.89
C PRO A 151 6.80 10.93 -19.69
N ALA A 152 6.60 12.12 -19.13
CA ALA A 152 5.62 12.34 -18.08
C ALA A 152 4.22 12.00 -18.60
N VAL A 153 3.53 11.11 -17.89
CA VAL A 153 2.15 10.76 -18.24
C VAL A 153 1.21 11.72 -17.53
N MET A 154 0.59 12.63 -18.29
CA MET A 154 -0.41 13.57 -17.75
C MET A 154 -1.73 12.88 -17.41
N ASN A 155 -2.04 11.77 -18.09
CA ASN A 155 -3.29 11.04 -17.95
C ASN A 155 -3.08 9.72 -17.20
N SER A 156 -3.62 9.64 -15.99
CA SER A 156 -3.58 8.47 -15.10
C SER A 156 -4.16 7.17 -15.66
N LYS A 157 -4.85 7.22 -16.79
CA LYS A 157 -5.56 6.09 -17.44
C LYS A 157 -4.63 5.09 -18.13
N ALA A 158 -3.38 5.45 -18.39
CA ALA A 158 -2.43 4.59 -19.09
C ALA A 158 -2.05 3.35 -18.27
N SER A 159 -1.70 2.23 -18.94
CA SER A 159 -1.60 0.92 -18.28
C SER A 159 -0.63 0.85 -17.08
N ALA A 160 0.54 1.49 -17.16
CA ALA A 160 1.51 1.50 -16.07
C ALA A 160 1.07 2.37 -14.87
N THR A 161 0.53 3.57 -15.14
CA THR A 161 0.03 4.47 -14.10
C THR A 161 -1.20 3.90 -13.41
N TYR A 162 -2.09 3.27 -14.19
CA TYR A 162 -3.23 2.53 -13.66
C TYR A 162 -2.78 1.40 -12.72
N LEU A 163 -1.76 0.63 -13.10
CA LEU A 163 -1.22 -0.45 -12.28
C LEU A 163 -0.72 0.07 -10.92
N ILE A 164 -0.09 1.25 -10.88
CA ILE A 164 0.31 1.91 -9.63
C ILE A 164 -0.92 2.21 -8.76
N TYR A 165 -1.98 2.78 -9.32
CA TYR A 165 -3.19 3.13 -8.56
C TYR A 165 -3.88 1.91 -7.97
N ILE A 166 -4.10 0.86 -8.79
CA ILE A 166 -4.76 -0.35 -8.29
C ILE A 166 -3.88 -1.06 -7.27
N LEU A 167 -2.55 -1.06 -7.44
CA LEU A 167 -1.63 -1.66 -6.48
C LEU A 167 -1.71 -0.94 -5.13
N ASN A 168 -1.63 0.40 -5.12
CA ASN A 168 -1.75 1.20 -3.89
C ASN A 168 -3.10 0.99 -3.20
N PHE A 169 -4.18 0.87 -3.97
CA PHE A 169 -5.51 0.61 -3.42
C PHE A 169 -5.61 -0.80 -2.83
N VAL A 170 -5.21 -1.83 -3.59
CA VAL A 170 -5.23 -3.22 -3.12
C VAL A 170 -4.32 -3.39 -1.91
N ALA A 171 -3.17 -2.71 -1.87
CA ALA A 171 -2.23 -2.76 -0.76
C ALA A 171 -2.81 -2.28 0.60
N ILE A 172 -3.86 -1.46 0.57
CA ILE A 172 -4.62 -1.09 1.78
C ILE A 172 -5.56 -2.24 2.18
N PHE A 173 -6.27 -2.84 1.22
CA PHE A 173 -7.31 -3.83 1.53
C PHE A 173 -6.83 -5.28 1.59
N ILE A 174 -5.59 -5.57 1.18
CA ILE A 174 -5.13 -6.95 0.99
C ILE A 174 -5.11 -7.75 2.28
N PHE A 175 -4.85 -7.09 3.42
CA PHE A 175 -4.96 -7.72 4.73
C PHE A 175 -6.34 -8.33 4.98
N PHE A 176 -7.42 -7.58 4.69
CA PHE A 176 -8.79 -8.07 4.89
C PHE A 176 -9.12 -9.23 3.98
N TYR A 177 -8.69 -9.17 2.73
CA TYR A 177 -8.85 -10.27 1.78
C TYR A 177 -8.17 -11.55 2.30
N ILE A 178 -6.91 -11.46 2.73
CA ILE A 178 -6.17 -12.60 3.30
C ILE A 178 -6.84 -13.10 4.58
N LEU A 179 -7.32 -12.20 5.43
CA LEU A 179 -8.03 -12.54 6.68
C LEU A 179 -9.29 -13.35 6.39
N LEU A 180 -10.11 -12.93 5.41
CA LEU A 180 -11.34 -13.64 5.03
C LEU A 180 -11.07 -14.98 4.36
N ILE A 181 -9.99 -15.10 3.58
CA ILE A 181 -9.54 -16.40 3.05
C ILE A 181 -9.11 -17.32 4.20
N SER A 182 -8.42 -16.78 5.20
CA SER A 182 -7.78 -17.57 6.27
C SER A 182 -8.67 -17.82 7.50
N ASN A 183 -9.83 -17.17 7.60
CA ASN A 183 -10.61 -17.12 8.85
C ASN A 183 -11.15 -18.48 9.34
N ASP A 184 -11.36 -19.46 8.46
CA ASP A 184 -11.90 -20.78 8.78
C ASP A 184 -10.85 -21.90 8.72
N VAL A 185 -9.57 -21.54 8.60
CA VAL A 185 -8.43 -22.45 8.36
C VAL A 185 -8.40 -23.65 9.31
N TRP A 186 -8.70 -23.43 10.59
CA TRP A 186 -8.70 -24.45 11.64
C TRP A 186 -10.11 -24.95 12.02
N MET A 187 -11.13 -24.14 11.75
CA MET A 187 -12.51 -24.41 12.20
C MET A 187 -13.08 -25.68 11.58
N VAL A 188 -12.78 -25.96 10.30
CA VAL A 188 -13.21 -27.20 9.64
C VAL A 188 -12.80 -28.46 10.43
N LYS A 189 -11.63 -28.42 11.08
CA LYS A 189 -11.15 -29.53 11.91
C LYS A 189 -11.79 -29.56 13.28
N LEU A 190 -12.02 -28.40 13.90
CA LEU A 190 -12.74 -28.30 15.18
C LEU A 190 -14.19 -28.80 15.06
N ASP A 191 -14.85 -28.54 13.93
CA ASP A 191 -16.24 -28.91 13.70
C ASP A 191 -16.42 -30.38 13.29
N HIS A 192 -15.38 -31.01 12.71
CA HIS A 192 -15.41 -32.40 12.20
C HIS A 192 -14.31 -33.28 12.80
N ASP A 193 -14.03 -33.10 14.09
CA ASP A 193 -12.94 -33.80 14.79
C ASP A 193 -13.06 -35.33 14.68
N THR A 194 -14.29 -35.86 14.69
CA THR A 194 -14.59 -37.30 14.62
C THR A 194 -14.17 -37.98 13.31
N VAL A 195 -14.16 -37.25 12.19
CA VAL A 195 -13.80 -37.79 10.86
C VAL A 195 -12.29 -37.79 10.64
N LEU A 196 -11.56 -36.90 11.31
CA LEU A 196 -10.12 -36.68 11.09
C LEU A 196 -9.21 -37.26 12.18
N ARG A 197 -9.79 -37.73 13.29
CA ARG A 197 -9.08 -38.25 14.48
C ARG A 197 -8.15 -39.44 14.20
N ASN A 198 -8.47 -40.25 13.19
CA ASN A 198 -7.73 -41.48 12.87
C ASN A 198 -6.57 -41.29 11.89
N ILE A 199 -6.29 -40.07 11.45
CA ILE A 199 -5.18 -39.83 10.54
C ILE A 199 -3.99 -39.20 11.30
N PRO A 200 -2.89 -39.96 11.54
CA PRO A 200 -1.75 -39.48 12.30
C PRO A 200 -1.01 -38.42 11.49
N TYR A 201 -1.21 -37.16 11.84
CA TYR A 201 -0.50 -36.04 11.25
C TYR A 201 0.16 -35.20 12.32
N ARG A 202 1.38 -34.71 12.04
CA ARG A 202 2.07 -33.74 12.88
C ARG A 202 1.42 -32.37 12.68
N VAL A 203 1.18 -31.64 13.78
CA VAL A 203 0.67 -30.25 13.75
C VAL A 203 1.49 -29.37 12.80
N GLU A 204 2.80 -29.62 12.70
CA GLU A 204 3.74 -28.92 11.80
C GLU A 204 3.39 -29.09 10.30
N ASP A 205 3.01 -30.30 9.88
CA ASP A 205 2.61 -30.55 8.48
C ASP A 205 1.28 -29.84 8.16
N GLU A 206 0.40 -29.70 9.16
CA GLU A 206 -0.89 -29.05 8.99
C GLU A 206 -0.75 -27.52 8.87
N VAL A 207 0.03 -26.88 9.75
CA VAL A 207 0.35 -25.45 9.64
C VAL A 207 0.95 -25.17 8.26
N LYS A 208 1.97 -25.92 7.85
CA LYS A 208 2.61 -25.77 6.52
C LYS A 208 1.62 -25.95 5.38
N GLY A 209 0.79 -26.98 5.43
CA GLY A 209 -0.21 -27.26 4.39
C GLY A 209 -1.24 -26.14 4.26
N LYS A 210 -1.77 -25.63 5.38
CA LYS A 210 -2.74 -24.54 5.40
C LYS A 210 -2.14 -23.22 4.91
N THR A 211 -0.92 -22.89 5.35
CA THR A 211 -0.19 -21.72 4.86
C THR A 211 0.05 -21.79 3.36
N MET A 212 0.46 -22.96 2.82
CA MET A 212 0.65 -23.14 1.37
C MET A 212 -0.65 -23.00 0.57
N ILE A 213 -1.77 -23.52 1.09
CA ILE A 213 -3.09 -23.34 0.47
C ILE A 213 -3.47 -21.85 0.44
N ASN A 214 -3.34 -21.15 1.57
CA ASN A 214 -3.67 -19.72 1.64
C ASN A 214 -2.74 -18.87 0.78
N LEU A 215 -1.45 -19.24 0.65
CA LEU A 215 -0.52 -18.59 -0.27
C LEU A 215 -1.01 -18.72 -1.71
N ALA A 216 -1.39 -19.92 -2.14
CA ALA A 216 -1.91 -20.14 -3.49
C ALA A 216 -3.24 -19.40 -3.73
N LEU A 217 -4.16 -19.43 -2.75
CA LEU A 217 -5.45 -18.76 -2.84
C LEU A 217 -5.35 -17.23 -2.79
N ALA A 218 -4.32 -16.68 -2.16
CA ALA A 218 -4.12 -15.24 -2.09
C ALA A 218 -3.29 -14.71 -3.27
N LEU A 219 -2.14 -15.33 -3.55
CA LEU A 219 -1.20 -14.85 -4.57
C LEU A 219 -1.67 -15.18 -6.00
N GLY A 220 -2.34 -16.31 -6.22
CA GLY A 220 -2.83 -16.68 -7.55
C GLY A 220 -3.78 -15.64 -8.16
N PRO A 221 -4.88 -15.27 -7.47
CA PRO A 221 -5.78 -14.22 -7.92
C PRO A 221 -5.13 -12.84 -8.00
N LEU A 222 -4.21 -12.50 -7.08
CA LEU A 222 -3.44 -11.25 -7.18
C LEU A 222 -2.63 -11.18 -8.46
N LEU A 223 -1.90 -12.24 -8.81
CA LEU A 223 -1.11 -12.31 -10.05
C LEU A 223 -2.01 -12.18 -11.29
N ILE A 224 -3.11 -12.93 -11.32
CA ILE A 224 -4.09 -12.87 -12.42
C ILE A 224 -4.69 -11.47 -12.50
N GLY A 225 -5.02 -10.86 -11.36
CA GLY A 225 -5.56 -9.51 -11.26
C GLY A 225 -4.59 -8.44 -11.76
N LEU A 226 -3.31 -8.51 -11.40
CA LEU A 226 -2.27 -7.58 -11.87
C LEU A 226 -2.07 -7.67 -13.39
N VAL A 227 -1.94 -8.89 -13.92
CA VAL A 227 -1.80 -9.11 -15.36
C VAL A 227 -3.05 -8.64 -16.10
N GLY A 228 -4.24 -9.02 -15.61
CA GLY A 228 -5.52 -8.61 -16.19
C GLY A 228 -5.72 -7.10 -16.16
N ALA A 229 -5.39 -6.44 -15.05
CA ALA A 229 -5.45 -4.99 -14.89
C ALA A 229 -4.56 -4.27 -15.90
N TYR A 230 -3.30 -4.71 -16.05
CA TYR A 230 -2.37 -4.14 -17.03
C TYR A 230 -2.85 -4.33 -18.48
N LEU A 231 -3.29 -5.54 -18.83
CA LEU A 231 -3.79 -5.84 -20.18
C LEU A 231 -5.06 -5.05 -20.51
N PHE A 232 -6.04 -5.01 -19.60
CA PHE A 232 -7.30 -4.33 -19.83
C PHE A 232 -7.13 -2.81 -19.97
N ALA A 233 -6.34 -2.20 -19.08
CA ALA A 233 -6.00 -0.77 -19.21
C ALA A 233 -5.16 -0.48 -20.45
N GLY A 234 -4.24 -1.37 -20.82
CA GLY A 234 -3.42 -1.23 -22.03
C GLY A 234 -4.23 -1.29 -23.33
N LEU A 235 -5.20 -2.22 -23.41
CA LEU A 235 -6.10 -2.34 -24.56
C LEU A 235 -7.05 -1.14 -24.70
N ARG A 236 -7.46 -0.53 -23.58
CA ARG A 236 -8.43 0.58 -23.57
C ARG A 236 -7.77 1.95 -23.74
N ASN A 237 -6.66 2.19 -23.05
CA ASN A 237 -6.05 3.52 -22.90
C ASN A 237 -4.60 3.59 -23.40
N GLY A 238 -4.07 2.50 -23.95
CA GLY A 238 -2.72 2.40 -24.49
C GLY A 238 -1.72 1.79 -23.50
N PHE A 239 -0.82 0.98 -24.04
CA PHE A 239 0.27 0.35 -23.28
C PHE A 239 1.38 1.35 -22.98
N ARG A 240 1.84 1.36 -21.72
CA ARG A 240 3.05 2.06 -21.29
C ARG A 240 4.05 1.09 -20.68
N SER A 241 5.32 1.49 -20.74
CA SER A 241 6.42 0.72 -20.20
C SER A 241 6.29 0.57 -18.68
N LEU A 242 6.53 -0.65 -18.19
CA LEU A 242 6.61 -0.95 -16.76
C LEU A 242 7.85 -0.35 -16.09
N ASN A 243 8.73 0.31 -16.85
CA ASN A 243 9.84 1.08 -16.31
C ASN A 243 9.41 2.45 -15.74
N TYR A 244 8.13 2.79 -15.83
CA TYR A 244 7.58 3.99 -15.20
C TYR A 244 7.85 3.96 -13.68
N PRO A 245 8.23 5.08 -13.05
CA PRO A 245 8.56 5.08 -11.63
C PRO A 245 7.32 5.02 -10.74
N ASN A 246 7.44 4.25 -9.65
CA ASN A 246 6.64 4.40 -8.44
C ASN A 246 7.53 4.72 -7.24
N VAL A 247 6.94 5.34 -6.23
CA VAL A 247 7.60 5.73 -4.99
C VAL A 247 7.83 4.49 -4.13
N PHE A 248 9.05 4.31 -3.64
CA PHE A 248 9.42 3.24 -2.73
C PHE A 248 10.33 3.74 -1.62
N TYR A 249 10.16 3.19 -0.42
CA TYR A 249 10.96 3.53 0.75
C TYR A 249 11.82 2.36 1.18
N PHE A 250 13.13 2.60 1.22
CA PHE A 250 14.07 1.71 1.90
C PHE A 250 14.59 2.39 3.16
N ASN A 251 15.73 3.07 3.11
CA ASN A 251 16.17 3.98 4.18
C ASN A 251 15.95 5.45 3.81
N LYS A 252 15.73 5.69 2.51
CA LYS A 252 15.39 6.96 1.90
C LYS A 252 14.32 6.71 0.84
N ILE A 253 13.60 7.77 0.49
CA ILE A 253 12.64 7.73 -0.60
C ILE A 253 13.39 7.58 -1.91
N ILE A 254 13.07 6.55 -2.68
CA ILE A 254 13.61 6.25 -4.01
C ILE A 254 12.46 6.01 -4.99
N ALA A 255 12.74 6.17 -6.28
CA ALA A 255 11.82 5.77 -7.34
C ALA A 255 12.30 4.43 -7.90
N ILE A 256 11.39 3.47 -8.00
CA ILE A 256 11.63 2.15 -8.58
C ILE A 256 10.66 1.93 -9.75
N PRO A 257 11.03 1.12 -10.75
CA PRO A 257 10.10 0.79 -11.83
C PRO A 257 8.91 -0.04 -11.33
N VAL A 258 7.73 0.14 -11.93
CA VAL A 258 6.48 -0.55 -11.54
C VAL A 258 6.62 -2.07 -11.50
N TRP A 259 7.37 -2.69 -12.42
CA TRP A 259 7.54 -4.15 -12.40
C TRP A 259 8.21 -4.63 -11.10
N LEU A 260 9.18 -3.87 -10.58
CA LEU A 260 9.88 -4.21 -9.35
C LEU A 260 8.96 -3.98 -8.14
N ASP A 261 8.18 -2.91 -8.18
CA ASP A 261 7.20 -2.61 -7.14
C ASP A 261 6.11 -3.70 -7.04
N CYS A 262 5.60 -4.20 -8.17
CA CYS A 262 4.70 -5.36 -8.18
C CYS A 262 5.34 -6.61 -7.57
N LEU A 263 6.61 -6.88 -7.85
CA LEU A 263 7.32 -8.02 -7.27
C LEU A 263 7.48 -7.87 -5.76
N LEU A 264 7.90 -6.70 -5.30
CA LEU A 264 8.06 -6.40 -3.87
C LEU A 264 6.71 -6.45 -3.12
N PHE A 265 5.65 -5.96 -3.75
CA PHE A 265 4.29 -6.09 -3.23
C PHE A 265 3.87 -7.56 -3.07
N LEU A 266 4.07 -8.40 -4.09
CA LEU A 266 3.75 -9.83 -4.04
C LEU A 266 4.56 -10.56 -2.97
N PHE A 267 5.85 -10.24 -2.86
CA PHE A 267 6.71 -10.77 -1.82
C PHE A 267 6.21 -10.40 -0.42
N TYR A 268 5.86 -9.13 -0.19
CA TYR A 268 5.32 -8.69 1.09
C TYR A 268 3.94 -9.28 1.38
N ALA A 269 3.07 -9.41 0.37
CA ALA A 269 1.79 -10.08 0.49
C ALA A 269 1.96 -11.55 0.90
N ALA A 270 2.99 -12.25 0.40
CA ALA A 270 3.31 -13.61 0.82
C ALA A 270 3.67 -13.68 2.31
N ILE A 271 4.48 -12.74 2.81
CA ILE A 271 4.80 -12.61 4.25
C ILE A 271 3.51 -12.35 5.05
N LEU A 272 2.66 -11.47 4.56
CA LEU A 272 1.39 -11.14 5.20
C LEU A 272 0.47 -12.37 5.28
N VAL A 273 0.42 -13.21 4.25
CA VAL A 273 -0.32 -14.49 4.28
C VAL A 273 0.20 -15.41 5.38
N VAL A 274 1.51 -15.53 5.55
CA VAL A 274 2.12 -16.35 6.62
C VAL A 274 1.68 -15.82 7.99
N PHE A 275 1.75 -14.50 8.19
CA PHE A 275 1.32 -13.86 9.43
C PHE A 275 -0.17 -14.06 9.71
N VAL A 276 -1.04 -13.73 8.77
CA VAL A 276 -2.49 -13.81 8.96
C VAL A 276 -2.94 -15.26 9.13
N THR A 277 -2.33 -16.22 8.43
CA THR A 277 -2.62 -17.64 8.64
C THR A 277 -2.22 -18.08 10.06
N SER A 278 -1.05 -17.64 10.54
CA SER A 278 -0.59 -17.94 11.91
C SER A 278 -1.52 -17.33 12.97
N LEU A 279 -1.95 -16.09 12.74
CA LEU A 279 -2.90 -15.39 13.61
C LEU A 279 -4.26 -16.10 13.65
N THR A 280 -4.82 -16.42 12.49
CA THR A 280 -6.14 -17.09 12.40
C THR A 280 -6.11 -18.51 12.95
N LEU A 281 -5.01 -19.26 12.81
CA LEU A 281 -4.83 -20.55 13.48
C LEU A 281 -4.93 -20.42 15.01
N LEU A 282 -4.18 -19.48 15.59
CA LEU A 282 -4.22 -19.25 17.04
C LEU A 282 -5.60 -18.77 17.50
N LEU A 283 -6.16 -17.77 16.82
CA LEU A 283 -7.46 -17.20 17.19
C LEU A 283 -8.56 -18.24 17.08
N ASN A 284 -8.62 -19.03 16.01
CA ASN A 284 -9.63 -20.09 15.89
C ASN A 284 -9.54 -21.13 17.01
N GLN A 285 -8.33 -21.47 17.47
CA GLN A 285 -8.17 -22.38 18.60
C GLN A 285 -8.67 -21.78 19.92
N LEU A 286 -8.49 -20.46 20.11
CA LEU A 286 -8.92 -19.75 21.33
C LEU A 286 -10.42 -19.45 21.34
N THR A 287 -10.95 -18.93 20.23
CA THR A 287 -12.33 -18.44 20.11
C THR A 287 -13.31 -19.54 19.74
N LYS A 288 -12.86 -20.54 18.98
CA LYS A 288 -13.70 -21.54 18.31
C LYS A 288 -14.85 -20.90 17.51
N ASN A 289 -14.62 -19.69 16.98
CA ASN A 289 -15.64 -18.92 16.29
C ASN A 289 -15.02 -18.07 15.17
N VAL A 290 -15.44 -18.33 13.93
CA VAL A 290 -14.95 -17.62 12.73
C VAL A 290 -15.23 -16.11 12.78
N TYR A 291 -16.42 -15.71 13.26
CA TYR A 291 -16.84 -14.32 13.31
C TYR A 291 -16.00 -13.54 14.33
N LEU A 292 -15.77 -14.11 15.51
CA LEU A 292 -14.94 -13.49 16.54
C LEU A 292 -13.47 -13.40 16.10
N THR A 293 -12.93 -14.44 15.45
CA THR A 293 -11.59 -14.41 14.85
C THR A 293 -11.48 -13.28 13.81
N THR A 294 -12.48 -13.13 12.95
CA THR A 294 -12.51 -12.07 11.93
C THR A 294 -12.59 -10.69 12.58
N PHE A 295 -13.44 -10.51 13.59
CA PHE A 295 -13.58 -9.26 14.33
C PHE A 295 -12.26 -8.83 15.00
N ILE A 296 -11.58 -9.75 15.68
CA ILE A 296 -10.28 -9.47 16.31
C ILE A 296 -9.22 -9.10 15.26
N GLY A 297 -9.21 -9.81 14.12
CA GLY A 297 -8.30 -9.48 13.00
C GLY A 297 -8.53 -8.08 12.44
N ILE A 298 -9.79 -7.66 12.29
CA ILE A 298 -10.14 -6.29 11.86
C ILE A 298 -9.69 -5.27 12.90
N ALA A 299 -9.95 -5.53 14.19
CA ALA A 299 -9.54 -4.63 15.27
C ALA A 299 -8.01 -4.42 15.28
N LEU A 300 -7.23 -5.48 15.01
CA LEU A 300 -5.77 -5.37 14.88
C LEU A 300 -5.34 -4.46 13.72
N TYR A 301 -6.06 -4.50 12.58
CA TYR A 301 -5.78 -3.61 11.44
C TYR A 301 -6.09 -2.15 11.75
N VAL A 302 -7.19 -1.88 12.47
CA VAL A 302 -7.57 -0.50 12.85
C VAL A 302 -6.48 0.19 13.67
N LEU A 303 -5.69 -0.57 14.46
CA LEU A 303 -4.56 -0.02 15.21
C LEU A 303 -3.47 0.61 14.32
N THR A 304 -3.42 0.30 13.03
CA THR A 304 -2.50 0.95 12.05
C THR A 304 -2.75 2.46 11.94
N TYR A 305 -3.98 2.91 12.22
CA TYR A 305 -4.39 4.31 12.09
C TYR A 305 -4.29 5.10 13.41
N LEU A 306 -3.63 4.55 14.43
CA LEU A 306 -3.36 5.28 15.65
C LEU A 306 -2.52 6.55 15.38
N PRO A 307 -2.65 7.59 16.23
CA PRO A 307 -1.83 8.80 16.11
C PRO A 307 -0.33 8.49 16.18
N ALA A 308 0.48 9.27 15.47
CA ALA A 308 1.95 9.12 15.39
C ALA A 308 2.62 9.00 16.78
N LYS A 309 2.15 9.79 17.76
CA LYS A 309 2.65 9.75 19.15
C LYS A 309 2.51 8.36 19.80
N MET A 310 1.44 7.62 19.47
CA MET A 310 1.20 6.27 20.00
C MET A 310 1.90 5.20 19.17
N LEU A 311 1.92 5.35 17.84
CA LEU A 311 2.60 4.42 16.94
C LEU A 311 4.10 4.28 17.23
N LYS A 312 4.76 5.34 17.71
CA LYS A 312 6.17 5.29 18.11
C LYS A 312 6.44 4.23 19.19
N PHE A 313 5.54 4.06 20.16
CA PHE A 313 5.68 3.07 21.23
C PHE A 313 5.26 1.66 20.80
N ILE A 314 4.45 1.57 19.75
CA ILE A 314 3.82 0.35 19.26
C ILE A 314 4.50 -0.15 17.98
N ALA A 315 5.62 0.45 17.57
CA ALA A 315 6.34 0.09 16.35
C ALA A 315 6.82 -1.39 16.34
N TRP A 316 6.90 -2.07 17.46
CA TRP A 316 7.20 -3.50 17.51
C TRP A 316 5.97 -4.40 17.23
N LEU A 317 4.75 -3.89 17.38
CA LEU A 317 3.54 -4.67 17.12
C LEU A 317 3.30 -4.84 15.61
N PRO A 318 2.71 -5.98 15.20
CA PRO A 318 2.48 -6.27 13.79
C PRO A 318 1.46 -5.31 13.15
N SER A 319 0.60 -4.67 13.95
CA SER A 319 -0.47 -3.78 13.47
C SER A 319 0.06 -2.66 12.60
N ALA A 320 1.17 -2.03 12.96
CA ALA A 320 1.76 -0.92 12.20
C ALA A 320 2.15 -1.30 10.75
N TYR A 321 2.24 -2.61 10.45
CA TYR A 321 2.78 -3.15 9.20
C TYR A 321 1.75 -3.89 8.34
N LEU A 322 0.46 -3.87 8.73
CA LEU A 322 -0.60 -4.58 8.03
C LEU A 322 -1.09 -3.84 6.78
N ASN A 323 -0.96 -2.51 6.75
CA ASN A 323 -1.19 -1.71 5.55
C ASN A 323 0.08 -1.73 4.69
N VAL A 324 0.05 -2.48 3.59
CA VAL A 324 1.23 -2.68 2.74
C VAL A 324 1.62 -1.38 2.04
N ASN A 325 0.65 -0.54 1.66
CA ASN A 325 0.93 0.74 0.99
C ASN A 325 1.76 1.65 1.90
N ASP A 326 1.37 1.78 3.17
CA ASP A 326 2.08 2.61 4.16
C ASP A 326 3.51 2.11 4.42
N VAL A 327 3.76 0.81 4.29
CA VAL A 327 5.10 0.21 4.42
C VAL A 327 5.95 0.50 3.19
N LEU A 328 5.42 0.23 1.98
CA LEU A 328 6.14 0.41 0.72
C LEU A 328 6.49 1.88 0.45
N ASN A 329 5.57 2.79 0.75
CA ASN A 329 5.78 4.22 0.51
C ASN A 329 6.51 4.93 1.66
N GLY A 330 6.83 4.24 2.76
CA GLY A 330 7.57 4.74 3.94
C GLY A 330 6.77 5.60 4.92
N THR A 331 5.44 5.64 4.78
CA THR A 331 4.55 6.33 5.72
C THR A 331 4.71 5.79 7.14
N VAL A 332 4.96 4.49 7.31
CA VAL A 332 5.23 3.89 8.64
C VAL A 332 6.49 4.49 9.28
N ALA A 333 7.59 4.61 8.53
CA ALA A 333 8.82 5.23 9.01
C ALA A 333 8.61 6.70 9.38
N SER A 334 7.87 7.45 8.55
CA SER A 334 7.55 8.85 8.82
C SER A 334 6.65 9.03 10.06
N LYS A 335 5.65 8.16 10.28
CA LYS A 335 4.73 8.25 11.42
C LYS A 335 5.39 7.86 12.74
N THR A 336 6.27 6.85 12.72
CA THR A 336 6.94 6.33 13.92
C THR A 336 8.21 7.08 14.27
N GLY A 337 8.82 7.77 13.29
CA GLY A 337 10.10 8.48 13.44
C GLY A 337 11.33 7.58 13.35
N PHE A 338 11.17 6.30 12.98
CA PHE A 338 12.28 5.35 12.84
C PHE A 338 12.61 5.12 11.35
N ALA A 339 13.70 5.73 10.88
CA ALA A 339 14.13 5.62 9.48
C ALA A 339 14.58 4.20 9.06
N GLY A 340 14.84 3.32 10.03
CA GLY A 340 15.17 1.92 9.75
C GLY A 340 13.95 1.06 9.40
N LEU A 341 12.73 1.56 9.59
CA LEU A 341 11.50 0.80 9.34
C LEU A 341 11.14 0.78 7.85
N ASN A 342 11.70 -0.22 7.18
CA ASN A 342 11.53 -0.49 5.76
C ASN A 342 10.86 -1.84 5.52
N LEU A 343 10.58 -2.16 4.24
CA LEU A 343 9.99 -3.43 3.82
C LEU A 343 10.61 -4.66 4.49
N VAL A 344 11.95 -4.71 4.59
CA VAL A 344 12.67 -5.85 5.17
C VAL A 344 12.43 -5.94 6.67
N THR A 345 12.63 -4.85 7.40
CA THR A 345 12.42 -4.84 8.85
C THR A 345 10.97 -5.12 9.24
N SER A 346 10.00 -4.54 8.51
CA SER A 346 8.58 -4.81 8.68
C SER A 346 8.25 -6.28 8.42
N GLY A 347 8.79 -6.84 7.33
CA GLY A 347 8.66 -8.26 7.02
C GLY A 347 9.24 -9.16 8.11
N CYS A 348 10.43 -8.83 8.63
CA CYS A 348 11.05 -9.55 9.74
C CYS A 348 10.19 -9.51 11.01
N ILE A 349 9.64 -8.35 11.38
CA ILE A 349 8.75 -8.22 12.55
C ILE A 349 7.52 -9.11 12.37
N LEU A 350 6.87 -9.09 11.21
CA LEU A 350 5.72 -9.96 10.92
C LEU A 350 6.10 -11.45 10.99
N LEU A 351 7.26 -11.85 10.49
CA LEU A 351 7.73 -13.23 10.56
C LEU A 351 8.05 -13.69 11.99
N VAL A 352 8.67 -12.83 12.80
CA VAL A 352 8.92 -13.13 14.23
C VAL A 352 7.61 -13.32 14.97
N TRP A 353 6.63 -12.43 14.76
CA TRP A 353 5.30 -12.59 15.34
C TRP A 353 4.59 -13.85 14.83
N SER A 354 4.72 -14.18 13.54
CA SER A 354 4.18 -15.44 12.98
C SER A 354 4.73 -16.66 13.72
N PHE A 355 6.03 -16.66 13.99
CA PHE A 355 6.69 -17.74 14.73
C PHE A 355 6.19 -17.85 16.17
N ILE A 356 6.06 -16.74 16.88
CA ILE A 356 5.51 -16.69 18.24
C ILE A 356 4.08 -17.26 18.27
N LEU A 357 3.23 -16.81 17.33
CA LEU A 357 1.84 -17.26 17.21
C LEU A 357 1.74 -18.77 16.95
N ILE A 358 2.60 -19.33 16.09
CA ILE A 358 2.65 -20.77 15.81
C ILE A 358 3.08 -21.57 17.04
N ILE A 359 4.08 -21.09 17.80
CA ILE A 359 4.52 -21.76 19.04
C ILE A 359 3.37 -21.81 20.04
N TRP A 360 2.68 -20.69 20.24
CA TRP A 360 1.54 -20.61 21.15
C TRP A 360 0.39 -21.50 20.70
N PHE A 361 0.08 -21.51 19.40
CA PHE A 361 -0.92 -22.40 18.83
C PHE A 361 -0.58 -23.87 19.09
N ARG A 362 0.67 -24.28 18.83
CA ARG A 362 1.13 -25.65 19.11
C ARG A 362 0.98 -26.02 20.59
N HIS A 363 1.34 -25.11 21.49
CA HIS A 363 1.20 -25.32 22.93
C HIS A 363 -0.27 -25.54 23.34
N LEU A 364 -1.19 -24.74 22.81
CA LEU A 364 -2.63 -24.86 23.08
C LEU A 364 -3.22 -26.16 22.52
N VAL A 365 -2.84 -26.55 21.32
CA VAL A 365 -3.28 -27.82 20.71
C VAL A 365 -2.80 -29.01 21.53
N ASN A 366 -1.54 -29.00 21.97
CA ASN A 366 -0.97 -30.08 22.79
C ASN A 366 -1.60 -30.16 24.19
N LYS A 367 -1.86 -29.03 24.86
CA LYS A 367 -2.58 -29.02 26.14
C LYS A 367 -4.02 -29.52 26.01
N GLY A 368 -4.71 -29.13 24.94
CA GLY A 368 -6.08 -29.58 24.67
C GLY A 368 -6.21 -31.07 24.41
N GLY A 369 -5.14 -31.74 23.96
CA GLY A 369 -5.10 -33.19 23.75
C GLY A 369 -4.77 -34.03 24.99
N ILE A 370 -4.29 -33.42 26.09
CA ILE A 370 -3.97 -34.13 27.35
C ILE A 370 -5.16 -34.09 28.34
N ALA A 371 -6.11 -33.17 28.13
CA ALA A 371 -7.24 -32.95 29.05
C ALA A 371 -8.60 -33.52 28.58
N ARG A 372 -8.63 -34.42 27.57
CA ARG A 372 -9.86 -35.05 27.08
C ARG A 372 -9.70 -36.52 26.73
#